data_AF-A0A2S7ADJ1-F1
#
_entry.id   AF-A0A2S7ADJ1-F1
#
_cell.length_a   1.000
_cell.length_b   1.000
_cell.length_c   1.000
_cell.angle_alpha   90.00
_cell.angle_beta   90.00
_cell.angle_gamma   90.00
#
_symmetry.space_group_name_H-M   'P 1'
#
loop_
_entity.id
_entity.type
_entity.pdbx_description
1 polymer ?
#
loop_
_entity_poly.entity_id
_entity_poly.type
_entity_poly.pdbx_seq_one_letter_code
_entity_poly.pdbx_strand_id
1 'polypeptide(L)' 'MAMAADIEPTRDAVADFLQREVDGAIDIAVDLISVERYGTTDVRTGWDTHAVMLKGTGILAWTDGPLRYSE' A
#
# COMPACT_ATOMS: atom_id res chain seq x y z
N MET A 1 2.97 15.53 1.18
CA MET A 1 3.10 14.20 1.79
C MET A 1 2.05 13.33 1.14
N ALA A 2 2.44 12.26 0.45
CA ALA A 2 1.48 11.30 -0.10
C ALA A 2 0.88 10.53 1.08
N MET A 3 -0.44 10.31 1.09
CA MET A 3 -1.05 9.47 2.11
C MET A 3 -1.05 8.02 1.65
N ALA A 4 -1.11 7.05 2.58
CA ALA A 4 -1.15 5.63 2.23
C ALA A 4 -2.31 5.26 1.28
N ALA A 5 -3.37 6.06 1.29
CA ALA A 5 -4.52 5.99 0.39
C ALA A 5 -4.20 6.34 -1.08
N ASP A 6 -3.13 7.09 -1.33
CA ASP A 6 -2.72 7.51 -2.69
C ASP A 6 -1.80 6.48 -3.37
N ILE A 7 -1.45 5.40 -2.66
CA ILE A 7 -0.50 4.39 -3.13
C ILE A 7 -1.26 3.34 -3.92
N GLU A 8 -0.76 3.01 -5.11
CA GLU A 8 -1.25 1.86 -5.84
C GLU A 8 -1.00 0.57 -5.04
N PRO A 9 -1.96 -0.36 -4.93
CA PRO A 9 -1.82 -1.57 -4.11
C PRO A 9 -0.93 -2.63 -4.78
N THR A 10 0.28 -2.24 -5.18
CA THR A 10 1.33 -3.10 -5.73
C THR A 10 2.53 -3.13 -4.79
N ARG A 11 3.34 -4.18 -4.89
CA ARG A 11 4.53 -4.32 -4.02
C ARG A 11 5.55 -3.20 -4.27
N ASP A 12 5.74 -2.82 -5.53
CA ASP A 12 6.71 -1.79 -5.92
C ASP A 12 6.28 -0.40 -5.42
N ALA A 13 5.01 -0.01 -5.60
CA ALA A 13 4.51 1.28 -5.13
C ALA A 13 4.57 1.40 -3.61
N VAL A 14 4.27 0.31 -2.90
CA VAL A 14 4.43 0.24 -1.43
C VAL A 14 5.90 0.34 -1.04
N ALA A 15 6.82 -0.35 -1.72
CA ALA A 15 8.26 -0.27 -1.42
C ALA A 15 8.78 1.16 -1.61
N ASP A 16 8.46 1.79 -2.73
CA ASP A 16 8.84 3.17 -3.04
C ASP A 16 8.33 4.16 -2.00
N PHE A 17 7.07 4.00 -1.56
CA PHE A 17 6.51 4.83 -0.50
C PHE A 17 7.26 4.65 0.82
N LEU A 18 7.46 3.40 1.26
CA LEU A 18 8.13 3.13 2.52
C LEU A 18 9.58 3.62 2.52
N GLN A 19 10.30 3.47 1.40
CA GLN A 19 11.65 4.01 1.23
C GLN A 19 11.68 5.54 1.34
N ARG A 20 10.69 6.25 0.78
CA ARG A 20 10.59 7.72 0.90
C ARG A 20 10.28 8.16 2.33
N GLU A 21 9.40 7.45 3.03
CA GLU A 21 9.03 7.79 4.42
C GLU A 21 10.19 7.62 5.41
N VAL A 22 11.10 6.69 5.14
CA VAL A 22 12.32 6.49 5.95
C VAL A 22 13.54 7.22 5.39
N ASP A 23 13.36 8.11 4.40
CA ASP A 23 14.45 8.84 3.73
C ASP A 23 15.59 7.93 3.24
N GLY A 24 15.24 6.75 2.73
CA GLY A 24 16.20 5.75 2.25
C GLY A 24 17.06 5.10 3.35
N ALA A 25 16.78 5.34 4.63
CA ALA A 25 17.54 4.77 5.74
C ALA A 25 17.45 3.23 5.84
N ILE A 26 16.43 2.64 5.21
CA ILE A 26 16.22 1.19 5.18
C ILE A 26 15.97 0.77 3.73
N ASP A 27 16.79 -0.17 3.25
CA ASP A 27 16.55 -0.85 1.99
C ASP A 27 15.49 -1.94 2.21
N ILE A 28 14.28 -1.69 1.71
CA ILE A 28 13.15 -2.61 1.83
C ILE A 28 13.14 -3.49 0.59
N ALA A 29 13.48 -4.75 0.78
CA ALA A 29 13.42 -5.73 -0.29
C ALA A 29 11.94 -6.00 -0.66
N VAL A 30 11.59 -5.73 -1.92
CA VAL A 30 10.21 -5.82 -2.46
C VAL A 30 9.60 -7.21 -2.26
N ASP A 31 10.41 -8.26 -2.27
CA ASP A 31 10.01 -9.66 -2.07
C ASP A 31 9.52 -9.97 -0.64
N LEU A 32 9.83 -9.10 0.32
CA LEU A 32 9.31 -9.13 1.68
C LEU A 32 7.92 -8.52 1.81
N ILE A 33 7.44 -7.79 0.79
CA ILE A 33 6.14 -7.13 0.80
C ILE A 33 5.07 -8.07 0.23
N SER A 34 3.97 -8.23 0.96
CA SER A 34 2.72 -8.79 0.44
C SER A 34 1.65 -7.72 0.40
N VAL A 35 0.89 -7.67 -0.69
CA VAL A 35 -0.30 -6.84 -0.83
C VAL A 35 -1.43 -7.77 -1.22
N GLU A 36 -2.42 -7.87 -0.35
CA GLU A 36 -3.56 -8.79 -0.53
C GLU A 36 -4.85 -8.02 -0.39
N ARG A 37 -5.82 -8.29 -1.29
CA ARG A 37 -7.15 -7.72 -1.14
C ARG A 37 -7.76 -8.22 0.15
N TYR A 38 -8.25 -7.30 0.96
CA TYR A 38 -8.88 -7.61 2.24
C TYR A 38 -10.34 -7.15 2.23
N GLY A 39 -11.26 -8.07 2.53
CA GLY A 39 -12.68 -7.75 2.63
C GLY A 39 -13.31 -7.33 1.30
N THR A 40 -14.33 -6.47 1.39
CA THR A 40 -15.09 -5.94 0.24
C THR A 40 -14.67 -4.51 -0.08
N THR A 41 -15.12 -4.02 -1.24
CA THR A 41 -15.04 -2.60 -1.58
C THR A 41 -15.64 -1.75 -0.44
N ASP A 42 -14.90 -0.75 0.04
CA ASP A 42 -15.39 0.20 1.04
C ASP A 42 -16.48 1.06 0.40
N VAL A 43 -17.68 1.03 0.98
CA VAL A 43 -18.86 1.73 0.44
C VAL A 43 -18.78 3.25 0.55
N ARG A 44 -17.89 3.79 1.40
CA ARG A 44 -17.70 5.24 1.59
C ARG A 44 -16.85 5.84 0.47
N THR A 45 -15.85 5.08 0.02
CA THR A 45 -14.87 5.54 -0.98
C THR A 45 -15.06 4.89 -2.34
N GLY A 46 -15.75 3.74 -2.39
CA GLY A 46 -15.88 2.91 -3.59
C GLY A 46 -14.60 2.15 -3.94
N TRP A 47 -13.63 2.07 -3.02
CA TRP A 47 -12.31 1.51 -3.27
C TRP A 47 -12.14 0.11 -2.70
N ASP A 48 -11.32 -0.70 -3.37
CA ASP A 48 -10.95 -2.02 -2.84
C ASP A 48 -9.92 -1.86 -1.72
N THR A 49 -10.23 -2.43 -0.56
CA THR A 49 -9.34 -2.44 0.59
C THR A 49 -8.26 -3.50 0.39
N HIS A 50 -7.00 -3.11 0.63
CA HIS A 50 -5.87 -4.03 0.59
C HIS A 50 -5.10 -3.99 1.90
N ALA A 51 -4.67 -5.18 2.35
CA ALA A 51 -3.76 -5.34 3.46
C ALA A 51 -2.33 -5.39 2.94
N VAL A 52 -1.47 -4.53 3.50
CA VAL A 52 -0.03 -4.52 3.22
C VAL A 52 0.70 -5.17 4.38
N MET A 53 1.51 -6.17 4.07
CA MET A 53 2.28 -6.94 5.06
C MET A 53 3.77 -6.92 4.72
N LEU A 54 4.60 -6.83 5.74
CA LEU A 54 6.04 -7.09 5.64
C LEU A 54 6.36 -8.41 6.33
N LYS A 55 6.87 -9.36 5.55
CA LYS A 55 7.23 -10.70 6.05
C LYS A 55 8.21 -10.59 7.21
N GLY A 56 7.87 -11.23 8.33
CA GLY A 56 8.68 -11.23 9.54
C GLY A 56 8.41 -10.06 10.50
N THR A 57 7.59 -9.06 10.12
CA THR A 57 7.31 -7.87 10.93
C THR A 57 5.81 -7.66 11.21
N GLY A 58 4.92 -8.16 10.34
CA GLY A 58 3.46 -8.11 10.52
C GLY A 58 2.72 -7.26 9.48
N ILE A 59 1.47 -6.87 9.78
CA ILE A 59 0.66 -5.97 8.95
C ILE A 59 1.13 -4.54 9.19
N LEU A 60 1.48 -3.82 8.12
CA LEU A 60 2.01 -2.46 8.19
C LEU A 60 0.92 -1.40 7.98
N ALA A 61 0.01 -1.63 7.03
CA ALA A 61 -0.98 -0.64 6.65
C ALA A 61 -2.19 -1.27 5.95
N TRP A 62 -3.27 -0.49 5.92
CA TRP A 62 -4.47 -0.73 5.13
C TRP A 62 -4.53 0.38 4.09
N THR A 63 -4.70 0.03 2.82
CA THR A 63 -4.85 1.01 1.75
C THR A 63 -6.23 0.88 1.14
N ASP A 64 -6.96 1.97 1.17
CA ASP A 64 -8.09 2.25 0.33
C ASP A 64 -7.51 2.98 -0.92
N GLY A 65 -7.54 2.34 -2.09
CA GLY A 65 -6.65 2.65 -3.24
C GLY A 65 -7.01 3.85 -4.15
N PRO A 66 -6.23 4.15 -5.20
CA PRO A 66 -6.35 5.40 -5.97
C PRO A 66 -7.59 5.48 -6.88
N LEU A 67 -8.20 6.68 -6.94
CA LEU A 67 -9.30 7.02 -7.85
C LEU A 67 -8.89 6.78 -9.31
N ARG A 68 -9.66 5.94 -10.01
CA ARG A 68 -9.66 5.91 -11.47
C ARG A 68 -9.74 7.35 -12.01
N TYR A 69 -8.82 7.71 -12.91
CA TYR A 69 -9.11 8.78 -13.86
C TYR A 69 -10.31 8.32 -14.71
N SER A 70 -11.39 9.08 -14.64
CA SER A 70 -12.46 9.01 -15.63
C SER A 70 -11.98 9.69 -16.91
N GLU A 71 -11.89 8.94 -17.99
CA GLU A 71 -12.39 9.38 -19.30
C GLU A 71 -13.53 8.45 -19.72
#